data_AF-A0A7X7WJ06-F1
#
_entry.id   AF-A0A7X7WJ06-F1
#
_cell.length_a   1.000
_cell.length_b   1.000
_cell.length_c   1.000
_cell.angle_alpha   90.00
_cell.angle_beta   90.00
_cell.angle_gamma   90.00
#
_symmetry.space_group_name_H-M   'P 1'
#
loop_
_entity.id
_entity.type
_entity.pdbx_description
1 polymer ?
#
loop_
_entity_poly.entity_id
_entity_poly.type
_entity_poly.pdbx_seq_one_letter_code
_entity_poly.pdbx_strand_id
1 'polypeptide(L)'
;MKLRYFLRPGVLIALLFAVASGQDTDLKNRFEVEYKAWKTYVDANSVSDLAIFNNHMRAIIQLGIPALPLIFEKMEKNEYRFDFQLEVAIPPITRKFFEIEDWPKGKRGDAITKAALFLDWWKNGIKETKNTFDRYYSARKKFLEENNTEEAEKQLNRIRNLGIVAIPYMIDKIKEGDLVFIETIAELTNQYPSKYTYSEGDSAFIGNLNELTNQGLSANASKDECLEWWSKNSSKYTIVKAE
;
A
#
# COMPACT_ATOMS: atom_id res chain seq x y z
N MET A 1 -55.28 14.46 33.30
CA MET A 1 -54.41 13.27 33.41
C MET A 1 -53.90 12.93 32.02
N LYS A 2 -52.68 13.34 31.65
CA LYS A 2 -52.06 13.12 30.34
C LYS A 2 -50.80 12.28 30.54
N LEU A 3 -50.82 11.01 30.12
CA LEU A 3 -49.63 10.15 30.08
C LEU A 3 -48.79 10.53 28.86
N ARG A 4 -47.53 10.91 29.08
CA ARG A 4 -46.49 11.04 28.06
C ARG A 4 -45.70 9.74 28.02
N TYR A 5 -45.69 9.04 26.88
CA TYR A 5 -44.81 7.90 26.64
C TYR A 5 -43.43 8.42 26.17
N PHE A 6 -42.39 8.10 26.95
CA PHE A 6 -40.98 8.26 26.57
C PHE A 6 -40.52 6.98 25.86
N LEU A 7 -40.27 7.05 24.55
CA LEU A 7 -39.54 6.02 23.82
C LEU A 7 -38.04 6.28 23.99
N ARG A 8 -37.31 5.33 24.58
CA ARG A 8 -35.84 5.35 24.67
C ARG A 8 -35.23 4.91 23.34
N PRO A 9 -34.32 5.68 22.72
CA PRO A 9 -33.50 5.20 21.61
C PRO A 9 -32.29 4.48 22.22
N GLY A 10 -32.31 3.16 22.25
CA GLY A 10 -31.26 2.43 22.95
C GLY A 10 -31.19 0.95 22.67
N VAL A 11 -31.50 0.48 21.46
CA VAL A 11 -31.17 -0.89 21.04
C VAL A 11 -31.08 -0.90 19.50
N LEU A 12 -29.90 -0.61 18.93
CA LEU A 12 -29.54 -0.97 17.54
C LEU A 12 -28.06 -0.68 17.23
N ILE A 13 -27.14 -1.03 18.14
CA ILE A 13 -25.69 -1.07 17.85
C ILE A 13 -25.11 -2.32 18.52
N ALA A 14 -25.49 -3.50 18.05
CA ALA A 14 -24.87 -4.76 18.50
C ALA A 14 -24.66 -5.78 17.37
N LEU A 15 -25.11 -5.48 16.14
CA LEU A 15 -25.07 -6.42 15.00
C LEU A 15 -23.95 -6.13 13.98
N LEU A 16 -23.18 -5.04 14.14
CA LEU A 16 -22.08 -4.70 13.22
C LEU A 16 -20.70 -5.26 13.62
N PHE A 17 -20.53 -5.76 14.85
CA PHE A 17 -19.23 -6.29 15.31
C PHE A 17 -19.02 -7.78 15.01
N ALA A 18 -20.08 -8.56 14.80
CA ALA A 18 -19.95 -10.02 14.60
C ALA A 18 -19.48 -10.42 13.19
N VAL A 19 -19.67 -9.55 12.18
CA VAL A 19 -19.23 -9.84 10.80
C VAL A 19 -17.74 -9.56 10.61
N ALA A 20 -17.17 -8.59 11.34
CA ALA A 20 -15.76 -8.25 11.24
C ALA A 20 -14.83 -9.35 11.78
N SER A 21 -15.23 -10.10 12.81
CA SER A 21 -14.37 -11.13 13.42
C SER A 21 -14.16 -12.37 12.54
N GLY A 22 -15.12 -12.70 11.67
CA GLY A 22 -15.01 -13.85 10.77
C GLY A 22 -14.04 -13.61 9.60
N GLN A 23 -14.07 -12.40 9.04
CA GLN A 23 -13.23 -12.04 7.89
C GLN A 23 -11.75 -11.88 8.28
N ASP A 24 -11.46 -11.37 9.48
CA ASP A 24 -10.10 -11.23 10.00
C ASP A 24 -9.45 -12.60 10.31
N THR A 25 -10.23 -13.53 10.84
CA THR A 25 -9.78 -14.90 11.12
C THR A 25 -9.40 -15.63 9.82
N ASP A 26 -10.17 -15.47 8.74
CA ASP A 26 -9.85 -16.05 7.43
C ASP A 26 -8.54 -15.47 6.87
N LEU A 27 -8.38 -14.14 6.90
CA LEU A 27 -7.18 -13.47 6.41
C LEU A 27 -5.92 -13.95 7.14
N LYS A 28 -5.96 -13.97 8.48
CA LYS A 28 -4.82 -14.43 9.29
C LYS A 28 -4.46 -15.88 9.00
N ASN A 29 -5.47 -16.76 8.90
CA ASN A 29 -5.24 -18.16 8.59
C ASN A 29 -4.62 -18.34 7.20
N ARG A 30 -5.15 -17.65 6.18
CA ARG A 30 -4.60 -17.68 4.82
C ARG A 30 -3.16 -17.17 4.79
N PHE A 31 -2.88 -16.06 5.48
CA PHE A 31 -1.52 -15.54 5.60
C PHE A 31 -0.56 -16.57 6.24
N GLU A 32 -0.93 -17.18 7.36
CA GLU A 32 -0.06 -18.14 8.06
C GLU A 32 0.18 -19.42 7.24
N VAL A 33 -0.83 -19.89 6.49
CA VAL A 33 -0.68 -21.03 5.55
C VAL A 33 0.37 -20.69 4.49
N GLU A 34 0.23 -19.56 3.80
CA GLU A 34 1.15 -19.18 2.73
C GLU A 34 2.54 -18.81 3.27
N TYR A 35 2.63 -18.14 4.40
CA TYR A 35 3.90 -17.83 5.06
C TYR A 35 4.65 -19.10 5.47
N LYS A 36 3.96 -20.10 6.04
CA LYS A 36 4.60 -21.39 6.37
C LYS A 36 5.12 -22.10 5.12
N ALA A 37 4.32 -22.14 4.05
CA ALA A 37 4.69 -22.77 2.80
C ALA A 37 5.87 -22.05 2.12
N TRP A 38 5.85 -20.71 2.14
CA TRP A 38 6.96 -19.87 1.68
C TRP A 38 8.26 -20.19 2.43
N LYS A 39 8.23 -20.29 3.78
CA LYS A 39 9.42 -20.67 4.56
C LYS A 39 9.97 -22.03 4.16
N THR A 40 9.12 -23.04 4.09
CA THR A 40 9.51 -24.39 3.66
C THR A 40 10.15 -24.37 2.27
N TYR A 41 9.59 -23.59 1.34
CA TYR A 41 10.17 -23.42 0.01
C TYR A 41 11.55 -22.76 0.06
N VAL A 42 11.70 -21.65 0.79
CA VAL A 42 12.98 -20.92 0.89
C VAL A 42 14.05 -21.78 1.57
N ASP A 43 13.73 -22.58 2.58
CA ASP A 43 14.68 -23.48 3.22
C ASP A 43 15.15 -24.62 2.30
N ALA A 44 14.27 -25.09 1.41
CA ALA A 44 14.55 -26.18 0.48
C ALA A 44 15.35 -25.75 -0.76
N ASN A 45 15.42 -24.44 -1.04
CA ASN A 45 16.05 -23.89 -2.23
C ASN A 45 17.25 -23.00 -1.85
N SER A 46 18.23 -22.88 -2.73
CA SER A 46 19.30 -21.89 -2.52
C SER A 46 18.70 -20.48 -2.51
N VAL A 47 19.09 -19.68 -1.53
CA VAL A 47 18.57 -18.31 -1.34
C VAL A 47 19.05 -17.44 -2.51
N SER A 48 18.20 -17.32 -3.51
CA SER A 48 18.32 -16.38 -4.61
C SER A 48 17.05 -15.53 -4.65
N ASP A 49 17.13 -14.33 -5.21
CA ASP A 49 15.97 -13.43 -5.34
C ASP A 49 14.79 -14.12 -6.06
N LEU A 50 15.09 -14.99 -7.03
CA LEU A 50 14.09 -15.81 -7.72
C LEU A 50 13.43 -16.86 -6.81
N ALA A 51 14.17 -17.46 -5.88
CA ALA A 51 13.61 -18.43 -4.94
C ALA A 51 12.72 -17.76 -3.87
N ILE A 52 13.03 -16.52 -3.50
CA ILE A 52 12.23 -15.72 -2.56
C ILE A 52 10.89 -15.33 -3.17
N PHE A 53 10.87 -14.94 -4.45
CA PHE A 53 9.66 -14.54 -5.17
C PHE A 53 8.91 -15.72 -5.80
N ASN A 54 8.58 -16.73 -4.99
CA ASN A 54 7.83 -17.92 -5.41
C ASN A 54 6.30 -17.72 -5.31
N ASN A 55 5.54 -18.77 -5.67
CA ASN A 55 4.07 -18.72 -5.68
C ASN A 55 3.45 -18.43 -4.29
N HIS A 56 4.09 -18.80 -3.19
CA HIS A 56 3.59 -18.48 -1.85
C HIS A 56 3.80 -17.01 -1.49
N MET A 57 4.93 -16.42 -1.89
CA MET A 57 5.15 -14.97 -1.76
C MET A 57 4.10 -14.19 -2.57
N ARG A 58 3.80 -14.66 -3.78
CA ARG A 58 2.74 -14.11 -4.64
C ARG A 58 1.37 -14.19 -3.98
N ALA A 59 1.05 -15.33 -3.35
CA ALA A 59 -0.20 -15.48 -2.61
C ALA A 59 -0.28 -14.53 -1.40
N ILE A 60 0.83 -14.30 -0.67
CA ILE A 60 0.90 -13.29 0.39
C ILE A 60 0.63 -11.88 -0.17
N ILE A 61 1.26 -11.52 -1.30
CA ILE A 61 1.03 -10.22 -1.96
C ILE A 61 -0.43 -10.04 -2.35
N GLN A 62 -1.09 -11.11 -2.83
CA GLN A 62 -2.50 -11.09 -3.23
C GLN A 62 -3.47 -10.86 -2.06
N LEU A 63 -3.05 -11.08 -0.82
CA LEU A 63 -3.84 -10.70 0.36
C LEU A 63 -3.93 -9.17 0.53
N GLY A 64 -3.06 -8.41 -0.13
CA GLY A 64 -3.13 -6.96 -0.25
C GLY A 64 -2.86 -6.20 1.04
N ILE A 65 -3.42 -4.99 1.13
CA ILE A 65 -3.23 -4.05 2.26
C ILE A 65 -3.59 -4.66 3.62
N PRO A 66 -4.69 -5.44 3.76
CA PRO A 66 -5.02 -6.09 5.03
C PRO A 66 -3.93 -7.01 5.58
N ALA A 67 -3.03 -7.55 4.73
CA ALA A 67 -1.94 -8.43 5.17
C ALA A 67 -0.72 -7.68 5.73
N LEU A 68 -0.61 -6.36 5.52
CA LEU A 68 0.56 -5.58 5.94
C LEU A 68 0.87 -5.71 7.45
N PRO A 69 -0.11 -5.62 8.38
CA PRO A 69 0.18 -5.82 9.80
C PRO A 69 0.85 -7.16 10.10
N LEU A 70 0.40 -8.24 9.46
CA LEU A 70 0.96 -9.58 9.65
C LEU A 70 2.37 -9.68 9.06
N ILE A 71 2.60 -9.10 7.88
CA ILE A 71 3.94 -9.01 7.25
C ILE A 71 4.91 -8.29 8.18
N PHE A 72 4.53 -7.10 8.67
CA PHE A 72 5.37 -6.30 9.56
C PHE A 72 5.59 -6.98 10.91
N GLU A 73 4.59 -7.67 11.47
CA GLU A 73 4.73 -8.45 12.69
C GLU A 73 5.81 -9.54 12.54
N LYS A 74 5.82 -10.30 11.44
CA LYS A 74 6.84 -11.32 11.19
C LYS A 74 8.23 -10.70 11.01
N MET A 75 8.33 -9.62 10.23
CA MET A 75 9.59 -8.88 10.03
C MET A 75 10.15 -8.30 11.32
N GLU A 76 9.30 -7.79 12.20
CA GLU A 76 9.70 -7.20 13.47
C GLU A 76 10.18 -8.24 14.48
N LYS A 77 9.45 -9.37 14.58
CA LYS A 77 9.84 -10.50 15.43
C LYS A 77 11.12 -11.16 14.94
N ASN A 78 11.28 -11.26 13.61
CA ASN A 78 12.45 -11.83 12.94
C ASN A 78 12.84 -13.21 13.52
N GLU A 79 11.83 -14.05 13.79
CA GLU A 79 11.99 -15.37 14.41
C GLU A 79 12.55 -16.40 13.40
N TYR A 80 12.33 -16.17 12.10
CA TYR A 80 12.89 -16.95 11.02
C TYR A 80 13.98 -16.16 10.29
N ARG A 81 15.10 -16.83 9.98
CA ARG A 81 16.34 -16.21 9.45
C ARG A 81 16.18 -15.41 8.16
N PHE A 82 15.06 -15.56 7.44
CA PHE A 82 14.76 -14.82 6.22
C PHE A 82 13.52 -13.93 6.33
N ASP A 83 13.00 -13.65 7.52
CA ASP A 83 11.81 -12.79 7.66
C ASP A 83 12.00 -11.40 7.07
N PHE A 84 13.23 -10.87 7.07
CA PHE A 84 13.54 -9.61 6.37
C PHE A 84 13.22 -9.66 4.85
N GLN A 85 13.20 -10.84 4.23
CA GLN A 85 12.84 -11.00 2.82
C GLN A 85 11.34 -10.80 2.55
N LEU A 86 10.49 -10.76 3.58
CA LEU A 86 9.09 -10.36 3.40
C LEU A 86 8.95 -8.91 2.91
N GLU A 87 10.01 -8.10 3.01
CA GLU A 87 10.05 -6.75 2.46
C GLU A 87 9.68 -6.70 0.97
N VAL A 88 9.97 -7.77 0.20
CA VAL A 88 9.65 -7.85 -1.22
C VAL A 88 8.14 -7.76 -1.51
N ALA A 89 7.29 -8.11 -0.54
CA ALA A 89 5.84 -8.01 -0.67
C ALA A 89 5.32 -6.56 -0.51
N ILE A 90 6.10 -5.68 0.14
CA ILE A 90 5.62 -4.37 0.55
C ILE A 90 5.45 -3.40 -0.64
N PRO A 91 6.44 -3.16 -1.52
CA PRO A 91 6.27 -2.27 -2.67
C PRO A 91 5.11 -2.69 -3.61
N PRO A 92 4.92 -3.99 -3.93
CA PRO A 92 3.74 -4.49 -4.61
C PRO A 92 2.40 -4.04 -4.02
N ILE A 93 2.26 -4.14 -2.70
CA ILE A 93 1.01 -3.86 -1.99
C ILE A 93 0.80 -2.35 -1.81
N THR A 94 1.88 -1.64 -1.46
CA THR A 94 1.80 -0.25 -0.97
C THR A 94 2.20 0.80 -2.01
N ARG A 95 2.87 0.38 -3.09
CA ARG A 95 3.56 1.28 -4.03
C ARG A 95 4.59 2.21 -3.38
N LYS A 96 5.01 1.93 -2.14
CA LYS A 96 6.04 2.70 -1.45
C LYS A 96 7.42 2.31 -2.00
N PHE A 97 8.17 3.32 -2.45
CA PHE A 97 9.58 3.19 -2.83
C PHE A 97 10.42 4.22 -2.06
N PHE A 98 11.68 3.86 -1.80
CA PHE A 98 12.63 4.74 -1.14
C PHE A 98 13.55 5.40 -2.17
N GLU A 99 13.72 6.71 -2.05
CA GLU A 99 14.68 7.48 -2.84
C GLU A 99 16.10 7.16 -2.40
N ILE A 100 17.11 7.47 -3.23
CA ILE A 100 18.51 7.21 -2.88
C ILE A 100 18.92 7.90 -1.57
N GLU A 101 18.35 9.07 -1.28
CA GLU A 101 18.61 9.83 -0.07
C GLU A 101 18.01 9.22 1.20
N ASP A 102 17.01 8.33 1.05
CA ASP A 102 16.42 7.60 2.18
C ASP A 102 17.35 6.47 2.67
N TRP A 103 18.29 6.02 1.83
CA TRP A 103 19.20 4.92 2.18
C TRP A 103 20.36 5.39 3.06
N PRO A 104 20.79 4.60 4.05
CA PRO A 104 22.02 4.86 4.77
C PRO A 104 23.21 4.93 3.81
N LYS A 105 24.14 5.87 4.06
CA LYS A 105 25.33 6.07 3.22
C LYS A 105 26.10 4.75 3.06
N GLY A 106 26.30 4.32 1.80
CA GLY A 106 27.04 3.11 1.45
C GLY A 106 26.27 1.78 1.63
N LYS A 107 24.95 1.81 1.89
CA LYS A 107 24.13 0.61 2.15
C LYS A 107 23.01 0.40 1.13
N ARG A 108 23.26 0.76 -0.14
CA ARG A 108 22.22 0.66 -1.18
C ARG A 108 22.07 -0.78 -1.66
N GLY A 109 20.83 -1.29 -1.60
CA GLY A 109 20.41 -2.48 -2.33
C GLY A 109 20.44 -3.81 -1.56
N ASP A 110 20.83 -3.83 -0.28
CA ASP A 110 20.71 -5.04 0.53
C ASP A 110 19.30 -5.18 1.16
N ALA A 111 18.78 -6.41 1.17
CA ALA A 111 17.42 -6.70 1.62
C ALA A 111 17.21 -6.41 3.13
N ILE A 112 18.26 -6.52 3.95
CA ILE A 112 18.18 -6.26 5.39
C ILE A 112 17.98 -4.75 5.64
N THR A 113 18.78 -3.90 4.99
CA THR A 113 18.62 -2.45 5.08
C THR A 113 17.26 -2.02 4.54
N LYS A 114 16.80 -2.62 3.42
CA LYS A 114 15.48 -2.32 2.85
C LYS A 114 14.34 -2.71 3.79
N ALA A 115 14.42 -3.90 4.41
CA ALA A 115 13.48 -4.33 5.44
C ALA A 115 13.45 -3.36 6.63
N ALA A 116 14.61 -2.89 7.09
CA ALA A 116 14.70 -1.91 8.17
C ALA A 116 14.05 -0.56 7.81
N LEU A 117 14.26 -0.07 6.58
CA LEU A 117 13.59 1.14 6.08
C LEU A 117 12.07 0.99 6.06
N PHE A 118 11.57 -0.16 5.60
CA PHE A 118 10.13 -0.42 5.62
C PHE A 118 9.56 -0.53 7.04
N LEU A 119 10.28 -1.16 7.97
CA LEU A 119 9.86 -1.22 9.38
C LEU A 119 9.79 0.18 10.01
N ASP A 120 10.77 1.05 9.74
CA ASP A 120 10.74 2.44 10.20
C ASP A 120 9.60 3.24 9.54
N TRP A 121 9.42 3.11 8.23
CA TRP A 121 8.30 3.72 7.52
C TRP A 121 6.95 3.25 8.08
N TRP A 122 6.81 1.95 8.35
CA TRP A 122 5.61 1.39 8.95
C TRP A 122 5.37 1.99 10.32
N LYS A 123 6.37 2.07 11.20
CA LYS A 123 6.22 2.60 12.57
C LYS A 123 5.96 4.10 12.60
N ASN A 124 6.76 4.86 11.85
CA ASN A 124 6.85 6.32 11.95
C ASN A 124 6.42 7.02 10.66
N GLY A 125 6.92 6.56 9.51
CA GLY A 125 6.74 7.24 8.22
C GLY A 125 5.30 7.41 7.73
N ILE A 126 4.37 6.51 8.08
CA ILE A 126 2.95 6.68 7.74
C ILE A 126 2.38 7.96 8.38
N LYS A 127 2.75 8.27 9.63
CA LYS A 127 2.28 9.47 10.33
C LYS A 127 2.84 10.75 9.69
N GLU A 128 4.08 10.68 9.20
CA GLU A 128 4.76 11.79 8.53
C GLU A 128 4.40 11.95 7.05
N THR A 129 3.56 11.06 6.50
CA THR A 129 3.23 11.08 5.07
C THR A 129 2.58 12.40 4.67
N LYS A 130 1.70 12.97 5.50
CA LYS A 130 1.08 14.27 5.22
C LYS A 130 2.13 15.38 5.08
N ASN A 131 3.00 15.53 6.08
CA ASN A 131 4.03 16.57 6.10
C ASN A 131 4.99 16.41 4.91
N THR A 132 5.33 15.16 4.59
CA THR A 132 6.21 14.83 3.46
C THR A 132 5.55 15.16 2.12
N PHE A 133 4.26 14.82 1.97
CA PHE A 133 3.46 15.17 0.79
C PHE A 133 3.39 16.69 0.61
N ASP A 134 3.02 17.44 1.65
CA ASP A 134 2.87 18.89 1.61
C ASP A 134 4.19 19.58 1.20
N ARG A 135 5.33 19.07 1.69
CA ARG A 135 6.66 19.53 1.31
C ARG A 135 6.95 19.32 -0.18
N TYR A 136 6.76 18.10 -0.70
CA TYR A 136 7.00 17.82 -2.12
C TYR A 136 6.02 18.57 -3.02
N TYR A 137 4.76 18.69 -2.61
CA TYR A 137 3.76 19.43 -3.35
C TYR A 137 4.08 20.92 -3.46
N SER A 138 4.49 21.54 -2.35
CA SER A 138 4.89 22.95 -2.32
C SER A 138 6.13 23.20 -3.18
N ALA A 139 7.12 22.32 -3.09
CA ALA A 139 8.31 22.39 -3.94
C ALA A 139 7.97 22.25 -5.42
N ARG A 140 7.06 21.32 -5.78
CA ARG A 140 6.57 21.17 -7.17
C ARG A 140 5.95 22.46 -7.70
N LYS A 141 5.06 23.09 -6.94
CA LYS A 141 4.41 24.35 -7.36
C LYS A 141 5.44 25.46 -7.59
N LYS A 142 6.41 25.60 -6.68
CA LYS A 142 7.50 26.58 -6.84
C LYS A 142 8.29 26.34 -8.14
N PHE A 143 8.67 25.10 -8.42
CA PHE A 143 9.40 24.79 -9.65
C PHE A 143 8.57 25.06 -10.92
N LEU A 144 7.24 24.85 -10.88
CA LEU A 144 6.36 25.22 -11.99
C LEU A 144 6.29 26.74 -12.21
N GLU A 145 6.22 27.53 -11.13
CA GLU A 145 6.27 29.00 -11.19
C GLU A 145 7.58 29.51 -11.80
N GLU A 146 8.69 28.80 -11.53
CA GLU A 146 10.02 29.07 -12.06
C GLU A 146 10.23 28.49 -13.49
N ASN A 147 9.22 27.87 -14.10
CA ASN A 147 9.31 27.12 -15.37
C ASN A 147 10.35 25.99 -15.38
N ASN A 148 10.72 25.46 -14.21
CA ASN A 148 11.61 24.33 -14.05
C ASN A 148 10.83 23.01 -14.03
N THR A 149 10.41 22.57 -15.22
CA THR A 149 9.54 21.39 -15.38
C THR A 149 10.20 20.07 -14.95
N GLU A 150 11.52 19.94 -15.12
CA GLU A 150 12.26 18.74 -14.72
C GLU A 150 12.22 18.53 -13.20
N GLU A 151 12.51 19.57 -12.42
CA GLU A 151 12.48 19.47 -10.95
C GLU A 151 11.05 19.34 -10.42
N ALA A 152 10.07 19.96 -11.08
CA ALA A 152 8.66 19.75 -10.77
C ALA A 152 8.24 18.28 -10.94
N GLU A 153 8.67 17.63 -12.03
CA GLU A 153 8.40 16.22 -12.28
C GLU A 153 9.13 15.30 -11.29
N LYS A 154 10.36 15.63 -10.88
CA LYS A 154 11.05 14.92 -9.80
C LYS A 154 10.26 14.97 -8.49
N GLN A 155 9.66 16.12 -8.15
CA GLN A 155 8.80 16.20 -6.96
C GLN A 155 7.50 15.40 -7.12
N LEU A 156 6.91 15.34 -8.32
CA LEU A 156 5.75 14.48 -8.58
C LEU A 156 6.10 13.00 -8.41
N ASN A 157 7.26 12.56 -8.91
CA ASN A 157 7.76 11.20 -8.71
C ASN A 157 8.02 10.88 -7.23
N ARG A 158 8.54 11.84 -6.46
CA ARG A 158 8.67 11.68 -5.00
C ARG A 158 7.32 11.53 -4.30
N ILE A 159 6.28 12.24 -4.76
CA ILE A 159 4.91 12.06 -4.29
C ILE A 159 4.38 10.67 -4.64
N ARG A 160 4.58 10.20 -5.89
CA ARG A 160 4.25 8.81 -6.30
C ARG A 160 4.93 7.78 -5.39
N ASN A 161 6.21 7.99 -5.08
CA ASN A 161 7.01 7.10 -4.24
C ASN A 161 6.59 7.11 -2.77
N LEU A 162 5.70 8.01 -2.32
CA LEU A 162 5.04 7.86 -1.01
C LEU A 162 4.05 6.68 -1.00
N GLY A 163 3.60 6.22 -2.17
CA GLY A 163 2.70 5.08 -2.31
C GLY A 163 1.24 5.43 -2.00
N ILE A 164 0.43 4.39 -1.79
CA ILE A 164 -1.03 4.50 -1.59
C ILE A 164 -1.43 5.37 -0.39
N VAL A 165 -0.55 5.50 0.61
CA VAL A 165 -0.80 6.32 1.81
C VAL A 165 -0.89 7.81 1.50
N ALA A 166 -0.43 8.24 0.33
CA ALA A 166 -0.54 9.62 -0.12
C ALA A 166 -1.85 9.94 -0.86
N ILE A 167 -2.64 8.93 -1.26
CA ILE A 167 -3.88 9.11 -2.02
C ILE A 167 -4.87 10.07 -1.33
N PRO A 168 -5.13 10.01 -0.01
CA PRO A 168 -6.03 10.95 0.63
C PRO A 168 -5.64 12.42 0.41
N TYR A 169 -4.33 12.73 0.44
CA TYR A 169 -3.83 14.09 0.24
C TYR A 169 -3.89 14.52 -1.23
N MET A 170 -3.66 13.59 -2.16
CA MET A 170 -3.86 13.81 -3.60
C MET A 170 -5.33 14.14 -3.90
N ILE A 171 -6.28 13.43 -3.27
CA ILE A 171 -7.71 13.68 -3.40
C ILE A 171 -8.05 15.10 -2.93
N ASP A 172 -7.47 15.57 -1.84
CA ASP A 172 -7.69 16.95 -1.38
C ASP A 172 -7.18 17.97 -2.40
N LYS A 173 -6.07 17.71 -3.10
CA LYS A 173 -5.58 18.57 -4.19
C LYS A 173 -6.44 18.52 -5.44
N ILE A 174 -7.04 17.38 -5.76
CA ILE A 174 -8.03 17.28 -6.83
C ILE A 174 -9.30 18.09 -6.50
N LYS A 175 -9.75 18.10 -5.23
CA LYS A 175 -10.86 18.98 -4.80
C LYS A 175 -10.52 20.46 -4.99
N GLU A 176 -9.27 20.86 -4.73
CA GLU A 176 -8.73 22.20 -4.98
C GLU A 176 -8.55 22.52 -6.49
N GLY A 177 -8.65 21.53 -7.38
CA GLY A 177 -8.58 21.71 -8.84
C GLY A 177 -7.26 21.24 -9.48
N ASP A 178 -6.34 20.67 -8.71
CA ASP A 178 -5.09 20.13 -9.24
C ASP A 178 -5.30 18.70 -9.78
N LEU A 179 -5.62 18.61 -11.07
CA LEU A 179 -6.03 17.37 -11.73
C LEU A 179 -4.85 16.45 -12.08
N VAL A 180 -3.59 16.89 -11.93
CA VAL A 180 -2.40 16.07 -12.25
C VAL A 180 -2.39 14.76 -11.44
N PHE A 181 -2.99 14.79 -10.26
CA PHE A 181 -3.02 13.63 -9.38
C PHE A 181 -4.00 12.55 -9.80
N ILE A 182 -4.91 12.80 -10.75
CA ILE A 182 -5.81 11.75 -11.26
C ILE A 182 -4.98 10.63 -11.90
N GLU A 183 -4.05 10.98 -12.79
CA GLU A 183 -3.14 10.03 -13.42
C GLU A 183 -2.25 9.34 -12.36
N THR A 184 -1.74 10.09 -11.38
CA THR A 184 -0.95 9.52 -10.29
C THR A 184 -1.74 8.49 -9.47
N ILE A 185 -3.00 8.77 -9.12
CA ILE A 185 -3.85 7.82 -8.40
C ILE A 185 -4.14 6.60 -9.28
N ALA A 186 -4.40 6.80 -10.58
CA ALA A 186 -4.60 5.73 -11.53
C ALA A 186 -3.38 4.79 -11.63
N GLU A 187 -2.17 5.34 -11.68
CA GLU A 187 -0.92 4.57 -11.65
C GLU A 187 -0.81 3.73 -10.36
N LEU A 188 -1.05 4.36 -9.19
CA LEU A 188 -0.96 3.70 -7.89
C LEU A 188 -1.99 2.58 -7.71
N THR A 189 -3.16 2.69 -8.35
CA THR A 189 -4.31 1.81 -8.11
C THR A 189 -4.51 0.74 -9.18
N ASN A 190 -4.15 1.00 -10.45
CA ASN A 190 -4.30 0.02 -11.54
C ASN A 190 -3.03 -0.77 -11.81
N GLN A 191 -1.87 -0.13 -11.74
CA GLN A 191 -0.70 -0.65 -12.45
C GLN A 191 0.27 -1.33 -11.50
N TYR A 192 0.46 -2.64 -11.68
CA TYR A 192 1.68 -3.27 -11.21
C TYR A 192 2.82 -2.86 -12.14
N PRO A 193 3.89 -2.21 -11.65
CA PRO A 193 4.94 -1.72 -12.52
C PRO A 193 5.52 -2.91 -13.30
N SER A 194 5.45 -2.81 -14.63
CA SER A 194 5.96 -3.81 -15.56
C SER A 194 7.44 -4.12 -15.38
N LYS A 195 8.19 -3.29 -14.62
CA LYS A 195 9.59 -3.56 -14.29
C LYS A 195 9.83 -4.86 -13.50
N TYR A 196 8.77 -5.48 -12.97
CA TYR A 196 8.82 -6.79 -12.32
C TYR A 196 8.25 -7.92 -13.18
N THR A 197 8.11 -7.73 -14.50
CA THR A 197 7.85 -8.85 -15.41
C THR A 197 9.11 -9.74 -15.41
N TYR A 198 9.15 -10.73 -14.53
CA TYR A 198 10.05 -11.86 -14.69
C TYR A 198 9.54 -12.70 -15.89
N SER A 199 10.39 -13.59 -16.40
CA SER A 199 10.23 -14.38 -17.63
C SER A 199 8.81 -14.86 -17.98
N GLU A 200 8.53 -15.10 -19.27
CA GLU A 200 7.26 -15.45 -19.93
C GLU A 200 6.24 -16.36 -19.19
N GLY A 201 6.62 -17.08 -18.13
CA GLY A 201 5.71 -17.80 -17.22
C GLY A 201 4.88 -16.92 -16.26
N ASP A 202 5.13 -15.61 -16.17
CA ASP A 202 4.52 -14.70 -15.17
C ASP A 202 3.26 -13.95 -15.64
N SER A 203 2.84 -14.15 -16.90
CA SER A 203 1.64 -13.47 -17.46
C SER A 203 0.36 -13.81 -16.69
N ALA A 204 0.22 -15.05 -16.19
CA ALA A 204 -0.92 -15.47 -15.37
C ALA A 204 -0.95 -14.78 -13.99
N PHE A 205 0.21 -14.49 -13.40
CA PHE A 205 0.28 -13.78 -12.12
C PHE A 205 -0.10 -12.30 -12.27
N ILE A 206 0.31 -11.65 -13.37
CA ILE A 206 -0.09 -10.28 -13.69
C ILE A 206 -1.61 -10.21 -13.93
N GLY A 207 -2.19 -11.21 -14.60
CA GLY A 207 -3.65 -11.33 -14.77
C GLY A 207 -4.40 -11.37 -13.44
N ASN A 208 -3.95 -12.20 -12.50
CA ASN A 208 -4.60 -12.34 -11.18
C ASN A 208 -4.38 -11.13 -10.26
N LEU A 209 -3.26 -10.43 -10.37
CA LEU A 209 -3.06 -9.14 -9.68
C LEU A 209 -3.99 -8.06 -10.23
N ASN A 210 -4.22 -8.06 -11.54
CA ASN A 210 -5.18 -7.16 -12.17
C ASN A 210 -6.62 -7.47 -11.73
N GLU A 211 -6.97 -8.72 -11.41
CA GLU A 211 -8.27 -9.05 -10.83
C GLU A 211 -8.49 -8.45 -9.44
N LEU A 212 -7.42 -8.29 -8.65
CA LEU A 212 -7.47 -7.57 -7.37
C LEU A 212 -7.53 -6.04 -7.56
N THR A 213 -7.02 -5.53 -8.68
CA THR A 213 -7.06 -4.10 -9.06
C THR A 213 -8.14 -3.74 -10.07
N ASN A 214 -9.10 -4.63 -10.37
CA ASN A 214 -10.25 -4.41 -11.28
C ASN A 214 -11.19 -3.25 -10.85
N GLN A 215 -10.80 -2.50 -9.83
CA GLN A 215 -11.47 -1.32 -9.32
C GLN A 215 -10.52 -0.13 -9.23
N GLY A 216 -9.38 -0.11 -9.91
CA GLY A 216 -8.52 1.08 -9.94
C GLY A 216 -9.16 2.22 -10.76
N LEU A 217 -8.65 3.43 -10.54
CA LEU A 217 -9.20 4.64 -11.14
C LEU A 217 -8.71 4.80 -12.58
N SER A 218 -9.57 5.05 -13.57
CA SER A 218 -9.10 5.35 -14.94
C SER A 218 -8.15 6.56 -14.96
N ALA A 219 -7.04 6.48 -15.71
CA ALA A 219 -6.10 7.61 -15.87
C ALA A 219 -6.75 8.84 -16.54
N ASN A 220 -7.82 8.63 -17.30
CA ASN A 220 -8.60 9.68 -17.96
C ASN A 220 -9.89 10.03 -17.20
N ALA A 221 -10.03 9.60 -15.94
CA ALA A 221 -11.19 9.94 -15.13
C ALA A 221 -11.32 11.47 -15.00
N SER A 222 -12.54 11.95 -15.03
CA SER A 222 -12.87 13.31 -14.63
C SER A 222 -12.67 13.49 -13.12
N LYS A 223 -12.67 14.75 -12.68
CA LYS A 223 -12.66 15.11 -11.26
C LYS A 223 -13.79 14.40 -10.49
N ASP A 224 -15.01 14.43 -11.01
CA ASP A 224 -16.17 13.88 -10.32
C ASP A 224 -16.11 12.34 -10.24
N GLU A 225 -15.70 11.68 -11.32
CA GLU A 225 -15.46 10.23 -11.33
C GLU A 225 -14.38 9.82 -10.32
N CYS A 226 -13.29 10.60 -10.21
CA CYS A 226 -12.23 10.36 -9.23
C CYS A 226 -12.74 10.48 -7.79
N LEU A 227 -13.52 11.52 -7.49
CA LEU A 227 -14.07 11.73 -6.14
C LEU A 227 -15.12 10.68 -5.78
N GLU A 228 -15.99 10.31 -6.72
CA GLU A 228 -16.95 9.22 -6.54
C GLU A 228 -16.24 7.89 -6.30
N TRP A 229 -15.24 7.58 -7.13
CA TRP A 229 -14.40 6.39 -6.97
C TRP A 229 -13.77 6.33 -5.58
N TRP A 230 -13.18 7.44 -5.12
CA TRP A 230 -12.56 7.51 -3.80
C TRP A 230 -13.58 7.28 -2.67
N SER A 231 -14.78 7.86 -2.78
CA SER A 231 -15.83 7.67 -1.78
C SER A 231 -16.22 6.20 -1.59
N LYS A 232 -16.18 5.40 -2.68
CA LYS A 232 -16.51 3.97 -2.69
C LYS A 232 -15.37 3.07 -2.24
N ASN A 233 -14.12 3.50 -2.47
CA ASN A 233 -12.94 2.63 -2.34
C ASN A 233 -11.94 3.05 -1.26
N SER A 234 -12.10 4.21 -0.63
CA SER A 234 -11.15 4.77 0.35
C SER A 234 -10.75 3.79 1.46
N SER A 235 -11.67 2.98 1.97
CA SER A 235 -11.40 1.98 2.99
C SER A 235 -10.41 0.90 2.54
N LYS A 236 -10.32 0.61 1.24
CA LYS A 236 -9.39 -0.38 0.68
C LYS A 236 -7.96 0.13 0.62
N TYR A 237 -7.80 1.44 0.40
CA TYR A 237 -6.49 2.09 0.21
C TYR A 237 -5.99 2.81 1.47
N THR A 238 -6.79 2.82 2.54
CA THR A 238 -6.41 3.41 3.82
C THR A 238 -5.77 2.35 4.70
N ILE A 239 -4.52 2.59 5.10
CA ILE A 239 -3.83 1.75 6.08
C ILE A 239 -4.29 2.17 7.48
N VAL A 240 -5.12 1.35 8.11
CA VAL A 240 -5.50 1.50 9.52
C VAL A 240 -4.47 0.71 10.34
N LYS A 241 -3.71 1.38 11.20
CA LYS A 241 -2.92 0.68 12.21
C LYS A 241 -3.86 0.22 13.31
N ALA A 242 -3.75 -1.04 13.71
CA ALA A 242 -4.23 -1.45 15.03
C ALA A 242 -3.43 -0.67 16.08
N GLU A 243 -4.12 0.11 16.91
CA GLU A 243 -3.55 0.78 18.09
C GLU A 243 -3.23 -0.22 19.19
#